data_AF-A0A452XH93-F1
#
_entry.id   AF-A0A452XH93-F1
#
_cell.length_a   1.000
_cell.length_b   1.000
_cell.length_c   1.000
_cell.angle_alpha   90.00
_cell.angle_beta   90.00
_cell.angle_gamma   90.00
#
_symmetry.space_group_name_H-M   'P 1'
#
loop_
_entity.id
_entity.type
_entity.pdbx_description
1 polymer ?
#
loop_
_entity_poly.entity_id
_entity_poly.type
_entity_poly.pdbx_seq_one_letter_code
_entity_poly.pdbx_strand_id
1 'polypeptide(L)' 'CLLYGLAVTGDPVGEVRAVSGMHERKAEMARFADAFIALPGGYGTLEELLEVITWAQLGIHKKPLCLL' A
#
# COMPACT_ATOMS: atom_id res chain seq x y z
N CYS A 1 12.40 4.03 -18.23
CA CYS A 1 12.07 4.03 -19.66
C CYS A 1 10.65 4.62 -19.83
N LEU A 2 10.58 5.92 -20.13
CA LEU A 2 9.47 6.66 -20.78
C LEU A 2 8.00 6.37 -20.43
N LEU A 3 7.60 6.50 -19.16
CA LEU A 3 6.20 6.80 -18.78
C LEU A 3 6.17 7.79 -17.60
N TYR A 4 6.69 9.00 -17.82
CA TYR A 4 6.65 10.12 -16.87
C TYR A 4 5.51 11.12 -17.19
N GLY A 5 4.47 10.67 -17.91
CA GLY A 5 3.48 11.55 -18.54
C GLY A 5 2.01 11.21 -18.27
N LEU A 6 1.70 10.22 -17.42
CA LEU A 6 0.31 9.93 -17.06
C LEU A 6 0.22 9.36 -15.64
N ALA A 7 0.79 10.04 -14.65
CA ALA A 7 0.33 9.82 -13.29
C ALA A 7 -1.10 10.40 -13.24
N VAL A 8 -2.12 9.53 -13.24
CA VAL A 8 -3.53 9.90 -13.01
C VAL A 8 -3.71 10.20 -11.52
N THR A 9 -2.82 11.01 -10.97
CA THR A 9 -2.81 11.44 -9.58
C THR A 9 -3.10 12.92 -9.62
N GLY A 10 -4.14 13.37 -8.93
CA GLY A 10 -4.40 14.79 -8.73
C GLY A 10 -3.25 15.49 -7.99
N ASP A 11 -3.45 16.73 -7.58
CA ASP A 11 -2.43 17.47 -6.84
C ASP A 11 -1.95 16.67 -5.62
N PRO A 12 -0.63 16.50 -5.44
CA PRO A 12 -0.09 15.67 -4.39
C PRO A 12 -0.41 16.30 -3.03
N VAL A 13 -1.00 15.51 -2.14
CA VAL A 13 -1.23 15.90 -0.75
C VAL A 13 -0.12 15.29 0.10
N GLY A 14 0.73 16.16 0.68
CA GLY A 14 1.86 15.73 1.50
C GLY A 14 3.12 15.39 0.70
N GLU A 15 3.91 14.44 1.20
CA GLU A 15 5.19 14.04 0.61
C GLU A 15 5.00 12.94 -0.44
N VAL A 16 5.55 13.14 -1.64
CA VAL A 16 5.59 12.12 -2.70
C VAL A 16 6.97 11.49 -2.74
N ARG A 17 7.03 10.16 -2.64
CA ARG A 17 8.29 9.40 -2.73
C ARG A 17 8.30 8.52 -3.97
N ALA A 18 9.36 8.66 -4.78
CA ALA A 18 9.63 7.74 -5.86
C ALA A 18 10.25 6.45 -5.29
N VAL A 19 9.72 5.31 -5.71
CA VAL A 19 10.19 3.97 -5.32
C VAL A 19 10.57 3.17 -6.56
N SER A 20 11.48 2.20 -6.39
CA SER A 20 12.01 1.39 -7.49
C SER A 20 11.04 0.32 -8.01
N GLY A 21 10.03 -0.05 -7.21
CA GLY A 21 9.06 -1.05 -7.60
C GLY A 21 7.92 -1.26 -6.59
N MET A 22 7.02 -2.19 -6.92
CA MET A 22 5.80 -2.42 -6.13
C MET A 22 6.06 -3.01 -4.74
N HIS A 23 7.06 -3.87 -4.60
CA HIS A 23 7.44 -4.44 -3.30
C HIS A 23 7.96 -3.36 -2.35
N GLU A 24 8.82 -2.46 -2.84
CA GLU A 24 9.30 -1.33 -2.05
C GLU A 24 8.15 -0.38 -1.69
N ARG A 25 7.24 -0.12 -2.64
CA ARG A 25 6.03 0.67 -2.39
C ARG A 25 5.23 0.13 -1.18
N LYS A 26 4.90 -1.16 -1.20
CA LYS A 26 4.09 -1.81 -0.15
C LYS A 26 4.83 -1.83 1.19
N ALA A 27 6.12 -2.13 1.18
CA ALA A 27 6.94 -2.12 2.40
C ALA A 27 7.01 -0.73 3.05
N GLU A 28 7.25 0.32 2.26
CA GLU A 28 7.30 1.69 2.77
C GLU A 28 5.91 2.17 3.25
N MET A 29 4.84 1.89 2.49
CA MET A 29 3.47 2.15 2.93
C MET A 29 3.17 1.46 4.26
N ALA A 30 3.54 0.19 4.40
CA ALA A 30 3.33 -0.57 5.62
C ALA A 30 4.20 -0.10 6.78
N ARG A 31 5.38 0.48 6.55
CA ARG A 31 6.24 1.06 7.60
C ARG A 31 5.61 2.33 8.18
N PHE A 32 5.14 3.23 7.33
CA PHE A 32 4.57 4.52 7.74
C PHE A 32 3.09 4.46 8.14
N ALA A 33 2.35 3.42 7.77
CA ALA A 33 0.95 3.28 8.19
C ALA A 33 0.84 2.89 9.67
N ASP A 34 -0.09 3.47 10.42
CA ASP A 34 -0.42 3.01 11.78
C ASP A 34 -1.51 1.93 11.77
N ALA A 35 -2.35 1.93 10.73
CA ALA A 35 -3.47 1.02 10.53
C ALA A 35 -3.70 0.78 9.03
N PHE A 36 -4.36 -0.32 8.69
CA PHE A 36 -4.76 -0.65 7.32
C PHE A 36 -6.27 -0.69 7.20
N ILE A 37 -6.80 -0.10 6.12
CA ILE A 37 -8.23 -0.12 5.80
C ILE A 37 -8.36 -0.65 4.37
N ALA A 38 -9.06 -1.76 4.19
CA ALA A 38 -9.41 -2.29 2.89
C ALA A 38 -10.86 -1.87 2.57
N LEU A 39 -11.03 -1.12 1.50
CA LEU A 39 -12.33 -0.75 0.94
C LEU A 39 -12.78 -1.79 -0.11
N PRO A 40 -14.06 -1.83 -0.51
CA PRO A 40 -14.50 -2.72 -1.57
C PRO A 40 -13.76 -2.39 -2.87
N GLY A 41 -13.09 -3.39 -3.42
CA GLY A 41 -12.20 -3.20 -4.56
C GLY A 41 -12.01 -4.48 -5.37
N GLY A 42 -11.18 -4.39 -6.40
CA GLY A 42 -10.84 -5.52 -7.25
C GLY A 42 -9.69 -6.38 -6.71
N TYR A 43 -9.09 -7.18 -7.59
CA TYR A 43 -7.97 -8.06 -7.24
C TYR A 43 -6.75 -7.33 -6.69
N GLY A 44 -6.51 -6.07 -7.07
CA GLY A 44 -5.41 -5.27 -6.53
C GLY A 44 -5.57 -5.02 -5.03
N THR A 45 -6.78 -4.66 -4.58
CA THR A 45 -7.08 -4.47 -3.16
C THR A 45 -7.00 -5.78 -2.39
N LEU A 46 -7.43 -6.89 -3.00
CA LEU A 46 -7.31 -8.21 -2.38
C LEU A 46 -5.85 -8.64 -2.21
N GLU A 47 -4.99 -8.36 -3.19
CA GLU A 47 -3.55 -8.67 -3.13
C GLU A 47 -2.87 -7.91 -1.99
N GLU A 48 -3.13 -6.60 -1.89
CA GLU A 48 -2.59 -5.77 -0.82
C GLU A 48 -3.12 -6.20 0.56
N LEU A 49 -4.40 -6.54 0.66
CA LEU A 49 -5.02 -7.06 1.87
C LEU A 49 -4.39 -8.38 2.34
N LEU A 50 -4.22 -9.35 1.43
CA LEU A 50 -3.64 -10.65 1.75
C LEU A 50 -2.18 -10.53 2.20
N GLU A 51 -1.41 -9.61 1.63
CA GLU A 51 -0.02 -9.35 2.06
C GLU A 51 0.04 -8.86 3.51
N VAL A 52 -0.78 -7.87 3.87
CA VAL A 52 -0.84 -7.33 5.24
C VAL A 52 -1.35 -8.37 6.23
N ILE A 53 -2.35 -9.17 5.86
CA ILE A 53 -2.81 -10.30 6.70
C ILE A 53 -1.68 -11.29 6.93
N THR A 54 -0.95 -11.65 5.87
CA THR A 54 0.17 -12.61 5.97
C THR A 54 1.26 -12.07 6.89
N TRP A 55 1.60 -10.78 6.80
CA TRP A 55 2.61 -10.17 7.67
C TRP A 55 2.17 -10.07 9.13
N ALA A 56 0.88 -9.84 9.38
CA ALA A 56 0.30 -9.93 10.72
C ALA A 56 0.39 -11.37 11.27
N GLN A 57 0.08 -12.37 10.44
CA GLN A 57 0.18 -13.79 10.81
C GLN A 57 1.62 -14.23 11.09
N LEU A 58 2.60 -13.73 10.33
CA LEU A 58 4.03 -13.96 10.56
C LEU A 58 4.58 -13.16 11.75
N GLY A 59 3.78 -12.27 12.34
CA GLY A 59 4.18 -11.43 13.48
C GLY A 59 5.11 -10.27 13.12
N ILE A 60 5.24 -9.93 11.84
CA ILE A 60 6.08 -8.83 11.34
C ILE A 60 5.51 -7.47 11.74
N HIS A 61 4.18 -7.35 11.86
CA HIS A 61 3.53 -6.19 12.46
C HIS A 61 2.30 -6.59 13.28
N LYS A 62 1.86 -5.69 14.18
CA LYS A 62 0.63 -5.83 14.98
C LYS A 62 -0.37 -4.70 14.74
N LYS A 63 -0.22 -4.01 13.60
CA LYS A 63 -1.08 -2.89 13.19
C LYS A 63 -2.51 -3.37 12.93
N PRO A 64 -3.54 -2.65 13.38
CA PRO A 64 -4.93 -3.04 13.17
C PRO A 64 -5.29 -3.01 11.68
N LEU A 65 -6.14 -3.95 11.28
CA LEU A 65 -6.68 -4.06 9.93
C LEU A 65 -8.20 -3.99 9.98
N CYS A 66 -8.79 -3.09 9.21
CA CYS A 66 -10.22 -2.91 9.05
C CYS A 66 -10.65 -3.24 7.62
N LEU A 67 -11.79 -3.91 7.47
CA LEU A 67 -12.42 -4.21 6.20
C LEU A 67 -13.77 -3.49 6.16
N LEU A 68 -14.02 -2.73 5.10
CA LEU A 68 -15.23 -1.93 4.89
C LEU A 68 -15.90 -2.28 3.55
#